data_AF-A0A7S4I7X3-F1
#
_entry.id   AF-A0A7S4I7X3-F1
#
_cell.length_a   1.000
_cell.length_b   1.000
_cell.length_c   1.000
_cell.angle_alpha   90.00
_cell.angle_beta   90.00
_cell.angle_gamma   90.00
#
_symmetry.space_group_name_H-M   'P 1'
#
loop_
_entity.id
_entity.type
_entity.pdbx_description
1 polymer ?
#
loop_
_entity_poly.entity_id
_entity_poly.type
_entity_poly.pdbx_seq_one_letter_code
_entity_poly.pdbx_strand_id
1 'polypeptide(L)'
;SYFDPDTNLESLRLEWCSKANLNQRKGRAGRVRSGYVYRLFHQDFFEQLPEYSKPEILRAPLEKLILSIKVYGEPVSLLSLALDPPDLSGVVNAIDNLRDA
;
A
#
# COMPACT_ATOMS: atom_id res chain seq x y z
N SER A 1 -5.50 -2.50 -2.95
CA SER A 1 -5.64 -2.56 -4.41
C SER A 1 -4.32 -2.25 -5.08
N TYR A 2 -4.22 -2.56 -6.37
CA TYR A 2 -3.08 -2.26 -7.23
C TYR A 2 -3.55 -1.50 -8.45
N PHE A 3 -3.14 -0.24 -8.54
CA PHE A 3 -3.38 0.65 -9.65
C PHE A 3 -2.32 0.44 -10.74
N ASP A 4 -2.78 0.33 -11.97
CA ASP A 4 -1.95 0.30 -13.16
C ASP A 4 -2.09 1.65 -13.90
N PRO A 5 -1.02 2.48 -13.95
CA PRO A 5 -1.09 3.81 -14.56
C PRO A 5 -1.27 3.77 -16.08
N ASP A 6 -0.85 2.69 -16.75
CA ASP A 6 -0.94 2.58 -18.20
C ASP A 6 -2.37 2.26 -18.65
N THR A 7 -3.10 1.47 -17.86
CA THR A 7 -4.48 1.08 -18.15
C THR A 7 -5.52 1.90 -17.39
N ASN A 8 -5.10 2.71 -16.42
CA ASN A 8 -5.96 3.45 -15.49
C ASN A 8 -6.96 2.55 -14.74
N LEU A 9 -6.57 1.31 -14.45
CA LEU A 9 -7.42 0.31 -13.80
C LEU A 9 -6.92 -0.07 -12.41
N GLU A 10 -7.86 -0.17 -11.48
CA GLU A 10 -7.64 -0.72 -10.16
C GLU A 10 -7.90 -2.22 -10.16
N SER A 11 -6.95 -3.00 -9.61
CA SER A 11 -7.06 -4.46 -9.54
C SER A 11 -6.89 -4.99 -8.12
N LEU A 12 -7.58 -6.08 -7.81
CA LEU A 12 -7.34 -6.87 -6.61
C LEU A 12 -6.39 -8.03 -6.99
N ARG A 13 -5.20 -8.03 -6.41
CA ARG A 13 -4.17 -9.03 -6.68
C ARG A 13 -3.95 -9.93 -5.46
N LEU A 14 -3.78 -11.23 -5.72
CA LEU A 14 -3.29 -12.17 -4.72
C LEU A 14 -1.78 -11.99 -4.57
N GLU A 15 -1.35 -11.70 -3.35
CA GLU A 15 0.06 -11.46 -3.05
C GLU A 15 0.50 -12.10 -1.74
N TRP A 16 1.79 -12.36 -1.66
CA TRP A 16 2.43 -12.81 -0.44
C TRP A 16 2.54 -11.68 0.58
N CYS A 17 2.34 -12.04 1.85
CA CYS A 17 2.50 -11.10 2.96
C CYS A 17 3.97 -10.76 3.19
N SER A 18 4.26 -9.55 3.68
CA SER A 18 5.61 -9.16 4.10
C SER A 18 6.06 -9.90 5.37
N LYS A 19 7.37 -9.90 5.64
CA LYS A 19 7.94 -10.43 6.90
C LYS A 19 7.29 -9.75 8.11
N ALA A 20 7.10 -8.44 8.08
CA ALA A 20 6.40 -7.68 9.12
C ALA A 20 4.98 -8.19 9.38
N ASN A 21 4.20 -8.46 8.32
CA ASN A 21 2.84 -9.02 8.48
C ASN A 21 2.87 -10.43 9.10
N LEU A 22 3.79 -11.27 8.67
CA LEU A 22 3.95 -12.63 9.21
C LEU A 22 4.37 -12.62 10.68
N ASN A 23 5.23 -11.68 11.07
CA ASN A 23 5.64 -11.47 12.46
C ASN A 23 4.49 -10.93 13.32
N GLN A 24 3.66 -10.04 12.78
CA GLN A 24 2.44 -9.59 13.45
C GLN A 24 1.48 -10.76 13.71
N ARG A 25 1.25 -11.61 12.70
CA ARG A 25 0.41 -12.82 12.83
C ARG A 25 0.98 -13.79 13.87
N LYS A 26 2.30 -13.96 13.91
CA LYS A 26 2.98 -14.77 14.94
C LYS A 26 2.64 -14.29 16.35
N GLY A 27 2.63 -12.97 16.57
CA GLY A 27 2.28 -12.38 17.87
C GLY A 27 0.86 -12.66 18.35
N ARG A 28 -0.08 -13.03 17.46
CA ARG A 28 -1.47 -13.36 17.82
C ARG A 28 -1.58 -14.67 18.60
N ALA A 29 -0.70 -15.64 18.35
CA ALA A 29 -0.74 -16.95 18.99
C ALA A 29 -0.22 -16.95 20.45
N GLY A 30 0.49 -15.90 20.87
CA GLY A 30 1.20 -15.83 22.16
C GLY A 30 0.54 -14.97 23.24
N ARG A 31 -0.72 -14.55 23.10
CA ARG A 31 -1.34 -13.57 24.02
C ARG A 31 -1.67 -14.12 25.41
N VAL A 32 -1.98 -15.41 25.52
CA VAL A 32 -2.46 -16.04 26.76
C VAL A 32 -1.46 -17.07 27.29
N ARG A 33 -0.84 -17.84 26.39
CA ARG A 33 0.16 -18.85 26.69
C ARG A 33 1.07 -19.04 25.48
N SER A 34 2.14 -19.81 25.63
CA SER A 34 2.97 -20.26 24.50
C SER A 34 2.10 -20.93 23.43
N GLY A 35 2.16 -20.40 22.22
CA GLY A 35 1.40 -20.88 21.07
C GLY A 35 2.30 -21.25 19.90
N TYR A 36 1.72 -21.93 18.91
CA TYR A 36 2.40 -22.35 17.69
C TYR A 36 1.89 -21.55 16.49
N VAL A 37 2.77 -21.33 15.52
CA VAL A 37 2.47 -20.59 14.29
C VAL A 37 2.99 -21.41 13.13
N TYR A 38 2.07 -21.87 12.29
CA TYR A 38 2.39 -22.64 11.10
C TYR A 38 2.44 -21.71 9.89
N ARG A 39 3.56 -21.71 9.18
CA ARG A 39 3.75 -20.96 7.93
C ARG A 39 3.74 -21.96 6.78
N LEU A 40 2.85 -21.76 5.80
CA LEU A 40 2.61 -22.70 4.70
C LEU A 40 3.57 -22.46 3.51
N PHE A 41 4.86 -22.29 3.80
CA PHE A 41 5.92 -22.09 2.83
C PHE A 41 7.29 -22.41 3.44
N HIS A 42 8.30 -22.64 2.60
CA HIS A 42 9.65 -22.97 3.04
C HIS A 42 10.38 -21.77 3.66
N GLN A 43 11.37 -22.04 4.52
CA GLN A 43 12.18 -20.99 5.14
C GLN A 43 12.94 -20.15 4.11
N ASP A 44 13.46 -20.75 3.04
CA ASP A 44 14.18 -20.00 2.00
C ASP A 44 13.27 -18.98 1.30
N PHE A 45 11.98 -19.34 1.12
CA PHE A 45 10.99 -18.42 0.60
C PHE A 45 10.70 -17.29 1.58
N PHE A 46 10.68 -17.56 2.89
CA PHE A 46 10.55 -16.52 3.91
C PHE A 46 11.65 -15.47 3.77
N GLU A 47 12.89 -15.89 3.54
CA GLU A 47 14.02 -14.95 3.44
C GLU A 47 13.93 -14.02 2.23
N GLN A 48 13.30 -14.48 1.15
CA GLN A 48 13.07 -13.70 -0.08
C GLN A 48 11.91 -12.71 0.04
N LEU A 49 11.04 -12.83 1.05
CA LEU A 49 9.92 -11.91 1.24
C LEU A 49 10.41 -10.50 1.60
N PRO A 50 9.70 -9.44 1.14
CA PRO A 50 10.02 -8.08 1.53
C PRO A 50 9.79 -7.89 3.04
N GLU A 51 10.61 -7.03 3.64
CA GLU A 51 10.50 -6.73 5.07
C GLU A 51 9.15 -6.08 5.40
N TYR A 52 8.74 -5.11 4.57
CA TYR A 52 7.48 -4.38 4.67
C TYR A 52 6.71 -4.43 3.36
N SER A 53 5.38 -4.36 3.45
CA SER A 53 4.52 -4.25 2.27
C SER A 53 4.62 -2.85 1.66
N LYS A 54 4.47 -2.74 0.34
CA LYS A 54 4.49 -1.44 -0.36
C LYS A 54 3.41 -0.51 0.24
N PRO A 55 3.76 0.75 0.60
CA PRO A 55 2.82 1.73 1.11
C PRO A 55 1.61 1.89 0.19
N GLU A 56 0.43 2.07 0.76
CA GLU A 56 -0.83 2.18 0.00
C GLU A 56 -0.82 3.39 -0.94
N ILE A 57 -0.26 4.52 -0.48
CA ILE A 57 -0.10 5.75 -1.26
C ILE A 57 0.68 5.56 -2.56
N LEU A 58 1.52 4.52 -2.65
CA LEU A 58 2.34 4.22 -3.84
C LEU A 58 1.74 3.15 -4.76
N ARG A 59 0.55 2.61 -4.43
CA ARG A 59 -0.04 1.47 -5.17
C ARG A 59 -1.55 1.56 -5.38
N ALA A 60 -2.24 2.46 -4.70
CA ALA A 60 -3.67 2.68 -4.86
C ALA A 60 -3.94 3.94 -5.71
N PRO A 61 -5.12 4.04 -6.34
CA PRO A 61 -5.54 5.26 -7.02
C PRO A 61 -5.61 6.45 -6.05
N LEU A 62 -5.19 7.63 -6.51
CA LEU A 62 -5.02 8.82 -5.65
C LEU A 62 -6.25 9.71 -5.61
N GLU A 63 -7.26 9.49 -6.46
CA GLU A 63 -8.43 10.33 -6.66
C GLU A 63 -9.18 10.59 -5.35
N LYS A 64 -9.49 9.51 -4.62
CA LYS A 64 -10.19 9.61 -3.33
C LYS A 64 -9.35 10.35 -2.28
N LEU A 65 -8.04 10.13 -2.28
CA LEU A 65 -7.12 10.79 -1.36
C LEU A 65 -7.06 12.30 -1.68
N ILE A 66 -6.90 12.65 -2.96
CA ILE A 66 -6.84 14.03 -3.46
C ILE A 66 -8.10 14.80 -3.08
N LEU A 67 -9.28 14.23 -3.28
CA LEU A 67 -10.55 14.85 -2.86
C LEU A 67 -10.59 15.09 -1.35
N SER A 68 -10.10 14.14 -0.56
CA SER A 68 -10.10 14.23 0.91
C SER A 68 -9.13 15.30 1.42
N ILE A 69 -7.99 15.48 0.76
CA ILE A 69 -6.96 16.44 1.19
C ILE A 69 -7.18 17.85 0.62
N LYS A 70 -8.01 18.00 -0.42
CA LYS A 70 -8.24 19.27 -1.11
C LYS A 70 -8.72 20.39 -0.18
N VAL A 71 -9.46 20.04 0.88
CA VAL A 71 -9.94 21.00 1.89
C VAL A 71 -8.83 21.56 2.79
N TYR A 72 -7.68 20.88 2.86
CA TYR A 72 -6.55 21.28 3.70
C TYR A 72 -5.47 22.04 2.93
N GLY A 73 -5.50 22.03 1.60
CA GLY A 73 -4.52 22.75 0.78
C GLY A 73 -4.37 22.21 -0.63
N GLU A 74 -3.28 22.62 -1.26
CA GLU A 74 -2.91 22.21 -2.61
C GLU A 74 -2.38 20.75 -2.60
N PRO A 75 -3.03 19.80 -3.31
CA PRO A 75 -2.72 18.37 -3.22
C PRO A 75 -1.28 17.99 -3.56
N VAL A 76 -0.66 18.61 -4.57
CA VAL A 76 0.71 18.27 -5.00
C VAL A 76 1.71 18.60 -3.90
N SER A 77 1.62 19.81 -3.36
CA SER A 77 2.46 20.29 -2.27
C SER A 77 2.29 19.45 -1.01
N LEU A 78 1.05 19.10 -0.64
CA LEU A 78 0.79 18.26 0.53
C LEU A 78 1.34 16.84 0.38
N LEU A 79 1.11 16.20 -0.77
CA LEU A 79 1.55 14.82 -1.01
C LEU A 79 3.08 14.70 -1.12
N SER A 80 3.76 15.76 -1.56
CA SER A 80 5.23 15.81 -1.57
C SER A 80 5.88 15.76 -0.19
N LEU A 81 5.12 16.08 0.87
CA LEU A 81 5.58 16.05 2.26
C LEU A 81 5.32 14.71 2.96
N ALA A 82 4.69 13.74 2.28
CA ALA A 82 4.44 12.43 2.85
C ALA A 82 5.74 11.65 3.11
N LEU A 83 5.69 10.67 4.02
CA LEU A 83 6.84 9.80 4.33
C LEU A 83 7.36 9.09 3.07
N ASP A 84 6.43 8.59 2.27
CA ASP A 84 6.68 7.97 0.97
C ASP A 84 5.85 8.75 -0.07
N PRO A 85 6.40 9.83 -0.65
CA PRO A 85 5.64 10.68 -1.57
C PRO A 85 5.29 9.89 -2.85
N PRO A 86 4.05 10.00 -3.35
CA PRO A 86 3.68 9.40 -4.63
C PRO A 86 4.39 10.10 -5.78
N ASP A 87 4.44 9.43 -6.93
CA ASP A 87 5.00 10.05 -8.13
C ASP A 87 4.16 11.25 -8.59
N LEU A 88 4.84 12.34 -8.94
CA LEU A 88 4.18 13.60 -9.32
C LEU A 88 3.30 13.42 -10.55
N SER A 89 3.73 12.62 -11.52
CA SER A 89 2.93 12.36 -12.73
C SER A 89 1.63 11.65 -12.37
N GLY A 90 1.67 10.69 -11.44
CA GLY A 90 0.49 10.01 -10.91
C GLY A 90 -0.48 10.95 -10.19
N VAL A 91 0.04 11.93 -9.43
CA VAL A 91 -0.79 12.94 -8.77
C VAL A 91 -1.48 13.84 -9.79
N VAL A 92 -0.75 14.34 -10.79
CA VAL A 92 -1.31 15.21 -11.84
C VAL A 92 -2.37 14.47 -12.66
N ASN A 93 -2.09 13.24 -13.09
CA ASN A 93 -3.05 12.42 -13.83
C ASN A 93 -4.33 12.19 -13.02
N ALA A 94 -4.21 11.90 -11.72
CA ALA A 94 -5.38 11.74 -10.86
C ALA A 94 -6.17 13.04 -10.67
N ILE A 95 -5.52 14.22 -10.67
CA ILE A 95 -6.20 15.52 -10.66
C ILE A 95 -6.96 15.74 -11.96
N ASP A 96 -6.36 15.41 -13.10
CA ASP A 96 -7.00 15.59 -14.41
C ASP A 96 -8.17 14.60 -14.60
N ASN A 97 -8.01 13.34 -14.19
CA ASN A 97 -9.11 12.36 -14.12
C ASN A 97 -10.31 12.88 -13.31
N LEU A 98 -10.06 13.58 -12.20
CA LEU A 98 -11.11 14.16 -11.35
C LEU A 98 -11.78 15.41 -11.96
N ARG A 99 -11.14 16.08 -12.93
CA ARG A 99 -11.71 17.24 -13.63
C ARG A 99 -12.58 16.81 -14.81
N ASP A 100 -12.22 15.70 -15.44
CA ASP A 100 -12.92 15.15 -16.61
C ASP A 100 -14.11 14.24 -16.24
N ALA A 101 -14.29 13.94 -14.94
CA ALA A 101 -15.40 13.16 -14.37
C ALA A 101 -16.60 14.04 -13.95
#